data_AF-A0A914JPM2-F1
#
_entry.id   AF-A0A914JPM2-F1
#
_cell.length_a   1.000
_cell.length_b   1.000
_cell.length_c   1.000
_cell.angle_alpha   90.00
_cell.angle_beta   90.00
_cell.angle_gamma   90.00
#
_symmetry.space_group_name_H-M   'P 1'
#
loop_
_entity.id
_entity.type
_entity.pdbx_description
1 polymer ?
#
loop_
_entity_poly.entity_id
_entity_poly.type
_entity_poly.pdbx_seq_one_letter_code
_entity_poly.pdbx_strand_id
1 'polypeptide(L)'
;MYTFKDLLQFFGDSKIDILKIDIEGFEFEIKEELVSVPMCQILIEVHGKTSRIALDFLIFLSKHGFYLFSYEINGFWHDLSEYSFIHESCLNDYDVNVVYGRYLS
;
A
#
# COMPACT_ATOMS: atom_id res chain seq x y z
N MET A 1 9.81 -1.99 20.41
CA MET A 1 9.54 -1.61 19.01
C MET A 1 8.03 -1.56 18.89
N TYR A 2 7.48 -0.47 18.36
CA TYR A 2 6.03 -0.30 18.17
C TYR A 2 5.66 -0.79 16.78
N THR A 3 4.46 -1.37 16.65
CA THR A 3 3.87 -1.88 15.42
C THR A 3 2.60 -1.12 15.06
N PHE A 4 2.07 -1.30 13.84
CA PHE A 4 0.74 -0.78 13.50
C PHE A 4 -0.36 -1.30 14.43
N LYS A 5 -0.24 -2.53 14.94
CA LYS A 5 -1.17 -3.08 15.93
C LYS A 5 -1.13 -2.31 17.25
N ASP A 6 0.06 -1.93 17.71
CA ASP A 6 0.21 -1.13 18.92
C ASP A 6 -0.43 0.27 18.74
N LEU A 7 -0.32 0.85 17.55
CA LEU A 7 -0.97 2.12 17.21
C LEU A 7 -2.50 1.98 17.24
N LEU A 8 -3.06 0.96 16.60
CA LEU A 8 -4.51 0.69 16.65
C LEU A 8 -5.00 0.52 18.09
N GLN A 9 -4.28 -0.24 18.91
CA GLN A 9 -4.61 -0.42 20.32
C GLN A 9 -4.54 0.90 21.10
N PHE A 10 -3.53 1.73 20.83
CA PHE A 10 -3.35 3.01 21.51
C PHE A 10 -4.50 3.99 21.21
N PHE A 11 -4.95 4.04 19.96
CA PHE A 11 -6.05 4.92 19.54
C PHE A 11 -7.45 4.32 19.75
N GLY A 12 -7.55 3.00 19.99
CA GLY A 12 -8.82 2.30 20.12
C GLY A 12 -9.51 2.02 18.77
N ASP A 13 -8.74 2.05 17.68
CA ASP A 13 -9.22 1.85 16.33
C ASP A 13 -9.16 0.37 15.94
N SER A 14 -10.09 -0.07 15.09
CA SER A 14 -10.14 -1.45 14.59
C SER A 14 -9.45 -1.63 13.24
N LYS A 15 -9.19 -0.52 12.52
CA LYS A 15 -8.55 -0.50 11.21
C LYS A 15 -7.85 0.82 10.94
N ILE A 16 -6.89 0.81 10.03
CA ILE A 16 -6.28 2.03 9.48
C ILE A 16 -7.04 2.41 8.21
N ASP A 17 -7.67 3.58 8.18
CA ASP A 17 -8.36 4.04 6.97
C ASP A 17 -7.39 4.42 5.85
N ILE A 18 -6.37 5.22 6.18
CA ILE A 18 -5.34 5.65 5.22
C ILE A 18 -3.98 5.60 5.91
N LEU A 19 -3.00 4.95 5.28
CA LEU A 19 -1.59 4.99 5.67
C LEU A 19 -0.77 5.61 4.53
N LYS A 20 -0.09 6.73 4.79
CA LYS A 20 0.92 7.30 3.89
C LYS A 20 2.32 6.87 4.35
N ILE A 21 3.12 6.39 3.40
CA ILE A 21 4.45 5.84 3.62
C ILE A 21 5.41 6.50 2.64
N ASP A 22 6.52 6.92 3.19
CA ASP A 22 7.67 7.47 2.50
C ASP A 22 8.85 7.27 3.48
N ILE A 23 9.63 6.21 3.26
CA ILE A 23 10.66 5.75 4.21
C ILE A 23 12.00 5.46 3.52
N GLU A 24 12.26 6.16 2.41
CA GLU A 24 13.58 6.30 1.80
C GLU A 24 14.28 4.95 1.50
N GLY A 25 13.54 3.95 0.98
CA GLY A 25 14.06 2.66 0.55
C GLY A 25 13.76 1.48 1.48
N PHE A 26 13.15 1.74 2.65
CA PHE A 26 12.75 0.70 3.61
C PHE A 26 11.34 0.14 3.35
N GLU A 27 10.67 0.54 2.27
CA GLU A 27 9.28 0.14 1.96
C GLU A 27 9.12 -1.38 1.88
N PHE A 28 10.14 -2.08 1.41
CA PHE A 28 10.11 -3.52 1.20
C PHE A 28 10.19 -4.34 2.49
N GLU A 29 10.79 -3.77 3.54
CA GLU A 29 10.99 -4.42 4.83
C GLU A 29 9.69 -4.48 5.65
N ILE A 30 8.76 -3.55 5.40
CA ILE A 30 7.51 -3.43 6.17
C ILE A 30 6.33 -4.17 5.54
N LYS A 31 6.51 -4.83 4.39
CA LYS A 31 5.40 -5.42 3.61
C LYS A 31 4.54 -6.40 4.41
N GLU A 32 5.16 -7.22 5.27
CA GLU A 32 4.45 -8.19 6.11
C GLU A 32 3.64 -7.47 7.20
N GLU A 33 4.13 -6.34 7.70
CA GLU A 33 3.42 -5.53 8.69
C GLU A 33 2.19 -4.84 8.07
N LEU A 34 2.29 -4.38 6.83
CA LEU A 34 1.18 -3.73 6.09
C LEU A 34 -0.05 -4.62 5.96
N VAL A 35 0.15 -5.94 5.86
CA VAL A 35 -0.94 -6.92 5.76
C VAL A 35 -1.30 -7.57 7.10
N SER A 36 -0.61 -7.21 8.18
CA SER A 36 -0.82 -7.80 9.51
C SER A 36 -1.99 -7.18 10.28
N VAL A 37 -2.47 -6.01 9.84
CA VAL A 37 -3.59 -5.30 10.45
C VAL A 37 -4.62 -4.91 9.38
N PRO A 38 -5.91 -4.74 9.75
CA PRO A 38 -6.92 -4.25 8.83
C PRO A 38 -6.56 -2.84 8.34
N MET A 39 -6.47 -2.67 7.03
CA MET A 39 -6.12 -1.39 6.39
C MET A 39 -6.95 -1.18 5.12
N CYS A 40 -7.45 0.04 4.92
CA CYS A 40 -8.25 0.37 3.74
C CYS A 40 -7.42 0.95 2.59
N GLN A 41 -6.62 2.00 2.83
CA GLN A 41 -5.84 2.65 1.78
C GLN A 41 -4.36 2.74 2.15
N ILE A 42 -3.50 2.40 1.19
CA ILE A 42 -2.04 2.61 1.29
C ILE A 42 -1.65 3.63 0.23
N LEU A 43 -0.99 4.70 0.65
CA LEU A 43 -0.31 5.65 -0.20
C LEU A 43 1.20 5.45 0.04
N ILE A 44 1.98 5.08 -0.96
CA ILE A 44 3.39 4.75 -0.75
C ILE A 44 4.27 5.27 -1.90
N GLU A 45 5.33 5.98 -1.55
CA GLU A 45 6.42 6.26 -2.48
C GLU A 45 7.40 5.08 -2.44
N VAL A 46 7.55 4.39 -3.56
CA VAL A 46 8.50 3.29 -3.68
C VAL A 46 9.84 3.85 -4.13
N HIS A 47 10.85 3.75 -3.27
CA HIS A 47 12.19 4.21 -3.52
C HIS A 47 13.07 3.11 -4.14
N GLY A 48 13.66 3.38 -5.31
CA GLY A 48 14.82 2.65 -5.80
C GLY A 48 14.67 1.93 -7.16
N LYS A 49 15.77 1.99 -7.93
CA LYS A 49 15.95 1.34 -9.25
C LYS A 49 16.12 -0.17 -9.14
N THR A 50 15.04 -0.93 -9.02
CA THR A 50 14.98 -2.27 -9.63
C THR A 50 13.53 -2.66 -9.87
N SER A 51 13.18 -2.89 -11.14
CA SER A 51 11.83 -3.33 -11.51
C SER A 51 11.43 -4.61 -10.80
N ARG A 52 12.37 -5.50 -10.45
CA ARG A 52 12.05 -6.78 -9.82
C ARG A 52 11.59 -6.66 -8.37
N ILE A 53 12.29 -5.91 -7.52
CA ILE A 53 11.91 -5.77 -6.10
C ILE A 53 10.59 -4.99 -5.98
N ALA A 54 10.46 -3.90 -6.74
CA ALA A 54 9.21 -3.15 -6.83
C ALA A 54 8.07 -4.03 -7.37
N LEU A 55 8.31 -4.80 -8.43
CA LEU A 55 7.30 -5.75 -8.96
C LEU A 55 6.90 -6.80 -7.93
N ASP A 56 7.85 -7.39 -7.21
CA ASP A 56 7.57 -8.39 -6.18
C ASP A 56 6.74 -7.80 -5.04
N PHE A 57 7.00 -6.54 -4.65
CA PHE A 57 6.20 -5.80 -3.67
C PHE A 57 4.78 -5.52 -4.16
N LEU A 58 4.63 -5.06 -5.42
CA LEU A 58 3.34 -4.83 -6.05
C LEU A 58 2.52 -6.13 -6.18
N ILE A 59 3.14 -7.23 -6.62
CA ILE A 59 2.50 -8.55 -6.66
C ILE A 59 2.08 -8.98 -5.25
N PHE A 60 2.92 -8.75 -4.24
CA PHE A 60 2.60 -9.07 -2.85
C PHE A 60 1.33 -8.34 -2.39
N LEU A 61 1.24 -7.02 -2.59
CA LEU A 61 0.05 -6.25 -2.23
C LEU A 61 -1.20 -6.72 -3.00
N SER A 62 -1.07 -6.96 -4.30
CA SER A 62 -2.16 -7.49 -5.13
C SER A 62 -2.72 -8.81 -4.60
N LYS A 63 -1.83 -9.76 -4.24
CA LYS A 63 -2.23 -11.05 -3.66
C LYS A 63 -2.92 -10.93 -2.31
N HIS A 64 -2.66 -9.86 -1.57
CA HIS A 64 -3.29 -9.55 -0.28
C HIS A 64 -4.50 -8.62 -0.40
N GLY A 65 -5.15 -8.60 -1.56
CA GLY A 65 -6.46 -7.94 -1.72
C GLY A 65 -6.40 -6.44 -1.97
N PHE A 66 -5.21 -5.85 -2.11
CA PHE A 66 -5.06 -4.46 -2.51
C PHE A 66 -5.22 -4.31 -4.02
N TYR A 67 -6.09 -3.41 -4.45
CA TYR A 67 -6.24 -2.97 -5.83
C TYR A 67 -5.42 -1.70 -6.06
N LEU A 68 -4.79 -1.59 -7.23
CA LEU A 68 -4.15 -0.35 -7.65
C LEU A 68 -5.22 0.68 -8.02
N PHE A 69 -5.25 1.79 -7.28
CA PHE A 69 -6.16 2.91 -7.51
C PHE A 69 -5.53 3.96 -8.43
N SER A 70 -4.27 4.33 -8.17
CA SER A 70 -3.51 5.25 -9.02
C SER A 70 -2.01 5.01 -8.86
N TYR A 71 -1.23 5.42 -9.85
CA TYR A 71 0.23 5.53 -9.73
C TYR A 71 0.74 6.75 -10.49
N GLU A 72 1.85 7.32 -10.03
CA GLU A 72 2.53 8.44 -10.68
C GLU A 72 4.04 8.26 -10.54
N ILE A 73 4.78 8.50 -11.64
CA ILE A 73 6.24 8.56 -11.58
C ILE A 73 6.61 9.93 -11.02
N ASN A 74 7.48 9.97 -10.01
CA ASN A 74 7.91 11.24 -9.42
C ASN A 74 8.57 12.13 -10.48
N GLY A 75 8.07 13.37 -10.64
CA GLY A 75 8.48 14.27 -11.72
C GLY A 75 9.88 14.88 -11.56
N PHE A 76 10.50 14.77 -10.38
CA PHE A 76 11.86 15.23 -10.14
C PHE A 76 12.85 14.05 -10.10
N TRP A 77 12.45 12.93 -9.49
CA TRP A 77 13.25 11.71 -9.37
C TRP A 77 12.58 10.53 -10.08
N HIS A 78 12.91 10.29 -11.35
CA HIS A 78 12.22 9.28 -12.17
C HIS A 78 12.44 7.80 -11.75
N ASP A 79 13.24 7.55 -10.72
CA ASP A 79 13.39 6.25 -10.09
C ASP A 79 12.54 6.06 -8.83
N LEU A 80 11.69 7.04 -8.52
CA LEU A 80 10.67 6.97 -7.48
C LEU A 80 9.29 6.94 -8.13
N SER A 81 8.35 6.26 -7.50
CA SER A 81 6.96 6.25 -7.97
C SER A 81 6.01 6.19 -6.78
N GLU A 82 4.99 7.03 -6.84
CA GLU A 82 3.91 7.11 -5.88
C GLU A 82 2.80 6.15 -6.30
N TYR A 83 2.35 5.31 -5.37
CA TYR A 83 1.25 4.38 -5.59
C TYR A 83 0.14 4.62 -4.57
N SER A 84 -1.10 4.55 -5.03
CA SER A 84 -2.28 4.49 -4.18
C SER A 84 -2.94 3.13 -4.36
N PHE A 85 -3.19 2.44 -3.25
CA PHE A 85 -3.89 1.16 -3.22
C PHE A 85 -5.12 1.23 -2.34
N ILE A 86 -6.15 0.46 -2.68
CA ILE A 86 -7.33 0.25 -1.83
C ILE A 86 -7.58 -1.24 -1.60
N HIS A 87 -7.81 -1.65 -0.36
CA HIS A 87 -8.12 -3.03 -0.03
C HIS A 87 -9.56 -3.39 -0.42
N GLU A 88 -9.77 -4.62 -0.90
CA GLU A 88 -11.06 -5.11 -1.39
C GLU A 88 -12.19 -4.99 -0.37
N SER A 89 -11.87 -5.12 0.93
CA SER A 89 -12.85 -5.00 2.01
C SER A 89 -13.42 -3.59 2.14
N CYS A 90 -12.77 -2.58 1.58
CA CYS A 90 -13.17 -1.18 1.70
C CYS A 90 -13.72 -0.59 0.39
N LEU A 91 -13.78 -1.36 -0.71
CA LEU A 91 -14.32 -0.87 -1.98
C LEU A 91 -15.76 -0.35 -1.84
N ASN A 92 -16.61 -1.07 -1.10
CA ASN A 92 -17.99 -0.64 -0.86
C ASN A 92 -18.08 0.57 0.08
N ASP A 93 -17.25 0.59 1.14
CA ASP A 93 -17.23 1.68 2.12
C ASP A 93 -16.88 3.03 1.47
N TYR A 94 -16.04 3.00 0.43
CA TYR A 94 -15.57 4.18 -0.30
C TYR A 94 -16.20 4.37 -1.69
N ASP A 95 -17.26 3.61 -2.02
CA ASP A 95 -17.97 3.68 -3.31
C ASP A 95 -17.05 3.55 -4.54
N VAL A 96 -16.06 2.65 -4.47
CA VAL A 96 -15.09 2.43 -5.54
C VAL A 96 -15.62 1.41 -6.55
N ASN A 97 -15.76 1.87 -7.79
CA ASN A 97 -16.14 1.03 -8.92
C ASN A 97 -14.89 0.43 -9.60
N VAL A 98 -14.74 -0.89 -9.53
CA VAL A 98 -13.62 -1.59 -10.17
C VAL A 98 -13.85 -1.72 -11.68
N VAL A 99 -13.02 -1.07 -12.49
CA VAL A 99 -13.16 -1.05 -13.96
C VAL A 99 -12.31 -2.11 -14.66
N TYR A 100 -11.03 -2.22 -14.30
CA TYR A 100 -10.06 -3.06 -15.01
C TYR A 100 -9.70 -4.37 -14.28
N GLY A 101 -10.23 -4.58 -13.08
CA GLY A 101 -9.92 -5.75 -12.24
C GLY A 101 -8.61 -5.60 -11.46
N ARG A 102 -8.03 -6.72 -11.03
CA ARG A 102 -6.86 -6.77 -10.15
C ARG A 102 -5.57 -6.74 -10.98
N TYR A 103 -4.72 -5.76 -10.71
CA TYR A 103 -3.41 -5.63 -11.36
C TYR A 103 -2.46 -6.78 -10.99
N LEU A 104 -1.61 -7.21 -11.94
CA LEU A 104 -0.53 -8.19 -11.72
C LEU A 104 -0.99 -9.50 -11.03
N SER A 105 -2.25 -9.90 -11.27
CA SER A 105 -2.88 -11.11 -10.71
C SER A 105 -2.54 -12.38 -11.48
#